data_AF-A0A094H5F5-F1
#
_entry.id   AF-A0A094H5F5-F1
#
_cell.length_a   1.000
_cell.length_b   1.000
_cell.length_c   1.000
_cell.angle_alpha   90.00
_cell.angle_beta   90.00
_cell.angle_gamma   90.00
#
_symmetry.space_group_name_H-M   'P 1'
#
loop_
_entity.id
_entity.type
_entity.pdbx_description
1 polymer ?
#
loop_
_entity_poly.entity_id
_entity_poly.type
_entity_poly.pdbx_seq_one_letter_code
_entity_poly.pdbx_strand_id
1 'polypeptide(L)'
;MVDACLVDGSLESTTDPHLTDAELLIVQESIKVVVENYNSEGRIRRAPGATRKTLRNRLLLTLGQRKEYKAPATRWRKDKGRKVYLQVLGACPHLFLVFVTAVAPTVCNRLKDSNVQSLIQDNEAELLRLGLNVGAKEFLNSVATEGKFANDQRYLILFNLLFPEGLQSQGFGLKELTNTQERVLTARAQDCSKVQLSTTTSV
;
A
#
# COMPACT_ATOMS: atom_id res chain seq x y z
N MET A 1 -55.75 -15.94 -29.04
CA MET A 1 -55.23 -17.29 -28.67
C MET A 1 -53.85 -17.37 -29.33
N VAL A 2 -52.69 -17.37 -28.68
CA VAL A 2 -52.22 -17.54 -27.28
C VAL A 2 -50.89 -16.75 -27.23
N ASP A 3 -50.79 -15.65 -26.50
CA ASP A 3 -50.16 -15.48 -25.17
C ASP A 3 -48.78 -16.13 -24.89
N ALA A 4 -47.88 -15.25 -24.41
CA ALA A 4 -46.70 -15.37 -23.54
C ALA A 4 -45.64 -16.51 -23.66
N CYS A 5 -44.37 -16.08 -23.68
CA CYS A 5 -43.31 -16.35 -22.68
C CYS A 5 -41.96 -15.89 -23.27
N LEU A 6 -41.38 -14.74 -22.94
CA LEU A 6 -40.58 -14.50 -21.72
C LEU A 6 -39.75 -15.72 -21.31
N VAL A 7 -38.51 -15.78 -21.82
CA VAL A 7 -37.40 -16.40 -21.09
C VAL A 7 -36.33 -15.33 -20.95
N ASP A 8 -36.41 -14.67 -19.81
CA ASP A 8 -35.29 -13.99 -19.16
C ASP A 8 -34.22 -15.06 -18.88
N GLY A 9 -33.06 -14.89 -19.50
CA GLY A 9 -32.03 -15.92 -19.63
C GLY A 9 -30.70 -15.42 -19.11
N SER A 10 -30.70 -15.07 -17.83
CA SER A 10 -29.54 -15.13 -16.94
C SER A 10 -28.36 -14.23 -17.32
N LEU A 11 -28.37 -13.07 -16.68
CA LEU A 11 -27.21 -12.34 -16.19
C LEU A 11 -26.06 -13.31 -15.81
N GLU A 12 -25.13 -13.60 -16.73
CA GLU A 12 -23.87 -14.21 -16.34
C GLU A 12 -23.17 -13.21 -15.42
N SER A 13 -23.14 -13.56 -14.14
CA SER A 13 -22.38 -12.86 -13.13
C SER A 13 -20.95 -12.71 -13.65
N THR A 14 -20.59 -11.48 -14.00
CA THR A 14 -19.19 -11.10 -14.19
C THR A 14 -18.51 -11.23 -12.83
N THR A 15 -18.13 -12.45 -12.46
CA THR A 15 -17.23 -12.72 -11.35
C THR A 15 -15.94 -12.01 -11.70
N ASP A 16 -15.79 -10.80 -11.15
CA ASP A 16 -14.53 -10.08 -11.15
C ASP A 16 -13.46 -11.08 -10.67
N PRO A 17 -12.41 -11.36 -11.46
CA PRO A 17 -11.47 -12.43 -11.17
C PRO A 17 -10.63 -12.02 -9.96
N HIS A 18 -11.10 -12.36 -8.77
CA HIS A 18 -10.39 -12.14 -7.53
C HIS A 18 -9.11 -13.00 -7.49
N LEU A 19 -8.14 -12.59 -6.68
CA LEU A 19 -6.99 -13.44 -6.39
C LEU A 19 -7.46 -14.69 -5.63
N THR A 20 -6.95 -15.85 -6.03
CA THR A 20 -7.06 -17.09 -5.26
C THR A 20 -6.08 -17.08 -4.09
N ASP A 21 -6.28 -17.96 -3.10
CA ASP A 21 -5.38 -18.06 -1.94
C ASP A 21 -3.95 -18.43 -2.36
N ALA A 22 -3.81 -19.30 -3.36
CA ALA A 22 -2.51 -19.66 -3.93
C ALA A 22 -1.80 -18.45 -4.57
N GLU A 23 -2.54 -17.59 -5.27
CA GLU A 23 -1.98 -16.35 -5.82
C GLU A 23 -1.64 -15.34 -4.73
N LEU A 24 -2.38 -15.31 -3.62
CA LEU A 24 -2.07 -14.46 -2.48
C LEU A 24 -0.76 -14.89 -1.80
N LEU A 25 -0.54 -16.20 -1.66
CA LEU A 25 0.74 -16.74 -1.18
C LEU A 25 1.91 -16.34 -2.09
N ILE A 26 1.72 -16.35 -3.42
CA ILE A 26 2.74 -15.87 -4.37
C ILE A 26 3.04 -14.37 -4.16
N VAL A 27 2.02 -13.56 -3.87
CA VAL A 27 2.19 -12.14 -3.56
C VAL A 27 2.99 -11.96 -2.26
N GLN A 28 2.65 -12.70 -1.21
CA GLN A 28 3.38 -12.66 0.06
C GLN A 28 4.85 -13.06 -0.13
N GLU A 29 5.12 -14.13 -0.87
CA GLU A 29 6.48 -14.58 -1.16
C GLU A 29 7.26 -13.55 -1.98
N SER A 30 6.61 -12.93 -2.96
CA SER A 30 7.21 -11.85 -3.74
C SER A 30 7.59 -10.64 -2.87
N ILE A 31 6.77 -10.33 -1.85
CA ILE A 31 7.07 -9.27 -0.88
C ILE A 31 8.30 -9.65 -0.06
N LYS A 32 8.36 -10.87 0.49
CA LYS A 32 9.51 -11.37 1.27
C LYS A 32 10.81 -11.30 0.49
N VAL A 33 10.82 -11.79 -0.76
CA VAL A 33 11.99 -11.71 -1.64
C VAL A 33 12.46 -10.27 -1.83
N VAL A 34 11.54 -9.30 -1.98
CA VAL A 34 11.93 -7.89 -2.10
C VAL A 34 12.50 -7.35 -0.78
N VAL A 35 11.95 -7.72 0.38
CA VAL A 35 12.51 -7.36 1.70
C VAL A 35 13.94 -7.86 1.84
N GLU A 36 14.18 -9.14 1.55
CA GLU A 36 15.51 -9.76 1.62
C GLU A 36 16.51 -9.07 0.68
N ASN A 37 16.09 -8.75 -0.55
CA ASN A 37 16.93 -8.03 -1.50
C ASN A 37 17.29 -6.62 -0.99
N TYR A 38 16.34 -5.92 -0.36
CA TYR A 38 16.61 -4.59 0.21
C TYR A 38 17.52 -4.66 1.44
N ASN A 39 17.41 -5.71 2.26
CA ASN A 39 18.19 -5.86 3.47
C ASN A 39 19.61 -6.41 3.23
N SER A 40 19.79 -7.29 2.24
CA SER A 40 21.09 -7.89 1.93
C SER A 40 22.01 -6.93 1.18
N GLU A 41 21.50 -6.21 0.19
CA GLU A 41 22.33 -5.33 -0.66
C GLU A 41 22.30 -3.86 -0.22
N GLY A 42 21.33 -3.50 0.62
CA GLY A 42 20.98 -2.12 0.96
C GLY A 42 20.61 -1.25 -0.24
N ARG A 43 20.42 -1.85 -1.43
CA ARG A 43 20.26 -1.15 -2.70
C ARG A 43 18.95 -1.54 -3.34
N ILE A 44 18.24 -0.54 -3.84
CA ILE A 44 17.32 -0.75 -4.96
C ILE A 44 18.21 -1.02 -6.19
N ARG A 45 18.40 -2.32 -6.53
CA ARG A 45 19.33 -2.83 -7.57
C ARG A 45 19.45 -1.88 -8.78
N ARG A 46 20.70 -1.55 -9.17
CA ARG A 46 21.03 -0.65 -10.29
C ARG A 46 21.06 -1.33 -11.68
N ALA A 47 21.17 -2.66 -11.77
CA ALA A 47 21.33 -3.42 -13.03
C ALA A 47 19.97 -3.85 -13.68
N PRO A 48 19.92 -4.14 -14.99
CA PRO A 48 19.40 -3.23 -16.01
C PRO A 48 17.87 -3.26 -16.18
N GLY A 49 17.30 -2.05 -16.23
CA GLY A 49 16.09 -1.76 -17.01
C GLY A 49 14.75 -1.98 -16.31
N ALA A 50 14.49 -3.14 -15.70
CA ALA A 50 13.13 -3.49 -15.28
C ALA A 50 12.78 -2.98 -13.87
N THR A 51 13.56 -3.31 -12.83
CA THR A 51 13.12 -3.09 -11.43
C THR A 51 13.07 -1.61 -11.04
N ARG A 52 14.16 -0.83 -11.25
CA ARG A 52 14.16 0.62 -10.95
C ARG A 52 13.18 1.39 -11.81
N LYS A 53 13.05 1.07 -13.10
CA LYS A 53 12.09 1.71 -14.01
C LYS A 53 10.66 1.37 -13.60
N THR A 54 10.40 0.12 -13.23
CA THR A 54 9.08 -0.33 -12.75
C THR A 54 8.71 0.35 -11.45
N LEU A 55 9.62 0.38 -10.48
CA LEU A 55 9.42 1.09 -9.22
C LEU A 55 9.18 2.58 -9.47
N ARG A 56 10.03 3.25 -10.26
CA ARG A 56 9.83 4.66 -10.67
C ARG A 56 8.45 4.88 -11.27
N ASN A 57 8.05 4.07 -12.26
CA ASN A 57 6.75 4.19 -12.91
C ASN A 57 5.58 3.99 -11.93
N ARG A 58 5.70 3.07 -10.97
CA ARG A 58 4.66 2.80 -9.98
C ARG A 58 4.62 3.86 -8.88
N LEU A 59 5.76 4.45 -8.50
CA LEU A 59 5.81 5.63 -7.63
C LEU A 59 5.16 6.84 -8.31
N LEU A 60 5.51 7.12 -9.57
CA LEU A 60 4.88 8.16 -10.38
C LEU A 60 3.37 7.93 -10.54
N LEU A 61 2.93 6.67 -10.71
CA LEU A 61 1.52 6.32 -10.75
C LEU A 61 0.81 6.63 -9.42
N THR A 62 1.47 6.35 -8.29
CA THR A 62 0.86 6.44 -6.95
C THR A 62 0.83 7.86 -6.41
N LEU A 63 2.01 8.51 -6.38
CA LEU A 63 2.25 9.80 -5.74
C LEU A 63 2.36 10.96 -6.74
N GLY A 64 2.67 10.66 -8.00
CA GLY A 64 2.80 11.68 -9.04
C GLY A 64 1.48 12.34 -9.44
N GLN A 65 1.62 13.45 -10.17
CA GLN A 65 0.51 14.15 -10.80
C GLN A 65 -0.26 13.20 -11.74
N ARG A 66 -1.60 13.29 -11.72
CA ARG A 66 -2.45 12.51 -12.63
C ARG A 66 -2.15 12.91 -14.07
N LYS A 67 -1.59 11.98 -14.84
CA LYS A 67 -1.53 12.13 -16.30
C LYS A 67 -2.88 11.73 -16.87
N GLU A 68 -3.42 12.57 -17.75
CA GLU A 68 -4.62 12.21 -18.51
C GLU A 68 -4.28 11.01 -19.42
N TYR A 69 -4.95 9.88 -19.18
CA TYR A 69 -4.78 8.69 -19.99
C TYR A 69 -5.81 8.69 -21.12
N LYS A 70 -5.34 8.53 -22.36
CA LYS A 70 -6.18 8.54 -23.56
C LYS A 70 -7.18 7.36 -23.63
N ALA A 71 -6.87 6.22 -22.98
CA ALA A 71 -7.71 5.01 -23.04
C ALA A 71 -8.45 4.75 -21.71
N PRO A 72 -9.80 4.68 -21.69
CA PRO A 72 -10.60 4.46 -20.48
C PRO A 72 -10.28 3.14 -19.76
N ALA A 73 -10.09 2.04 -20.51
CA ALA A 73 -9.76 0.72 -19.96
C ALA A 73 -8.44 0.73 -19.17
N THR A 74 -7.43 1.42 -19.70
CA THR A 74 -6.12 1.54 -19.06
C THR A 74 -6.18 2.50 -17.87
N ARG A 75 -7.08 3.49 -17.92
CA ARG A 75 -7.30 4.44 -16.83
C ARG A 75 -7.88 3.76 -15.59
N TRP A 76 -8.96 2.99 -15.72
CA TRP A 76 -9.58 2.34 -14.55
C TRP A 76 -8.63 1.37 -13.86
N ARG A 77 -7.84 0.59 -14.62
CA ARG A 77 -6.84 -0.34 -14.08
C ARG A 77 -5.74 0.38 -13.30
N LYS A 78 -5.35 1.56 -13.76
CA LYS A 78 -4.34 2.40 -13.11
C LYS A 78 -4.90 3.10 -11.88
N ASP A 79 -6.15 3.57 -11.94
CA ASP A 79 -6.83 4.21 -10.82
C ASP A 79 -7.08 3.23 -9.66
N LYS A 80 -7.54 2.01 -9.98
CA LYS A 80 -7.74 0.95 -8.96
C LYS A 80 -6.42 0.48 -8.36
N GLY A 81 -5.38 0.25 -9.18
CA GLY A 81 -4.03 -0.03 -8.68
C GLY A 81 -3.48 1.10 -7.78
N ARG A 82 -3.66 2.36 -8.19
CA ARG A 82 -3.29 3.53 -7.38
C ARG A 82 -4.03 3.56 -6.04
N LYS A 83 -5.32 3.23 -6.00
CA LYS A 83 -6.12 3.17 -4.77
C LYS A 83 -5.52 2.17 -3.78
N VAL A 84 -5.22 0.96 -4.24
CA VAL A 84 -4.61 -0.09 -3.40
C VAL A 84 -3.23 0.35 -2.88
N TYR A 85 -2.38 0.92 -3.74
CA TYR A 85 -1.08 1.45 -3.30
C TYR A 85 -1.21 2.54 -2.24
N LEU A 86 -2.15 3.47 -2.40
CA LEU A 86 -2.39 4.53 -1.43
C LEU A 86 -2.96 3.98 -0.10
N GLN A 87 -3.78 2.93 -0.16
CA GLN A 87 -4.27 2.24 1.03
C GLN A 87 -3.13 1.61 1.82
N VAL A 88 -2.24 0.88 1.14
CA VAL A 88 -1.04 0.30 1.78
C VAL A 88 -0.15 1.40 2.36
N LEU A 89 0.10 2.48 1.60
CA LEU A 89 0.90 3.62 2.09
C LEU A 89 0.30 4.28 3.33
N GLY A 90 -1.02 4.44 3.38
CA GLY A 90 -1.70 5.06 4.51
C GLY A 90 -1.69 4.19 5.77
N ALA A 91 -1.72 2.87 5.61
CA ALA A 91 -1.78 1.93 6.73
C ALA A 91 -0.40 1.48 7.23
N CYS A 92 0.51 1.11 6.32
CA CYS A 92 1.86 0.66 6.65
C CYS A 92 2.88 1.21 5.63
N PRO A 93 3.45 2.41 5.88
CA PRO A 93 4.45 3.01 4.99
C PRO A 93 5.68 2.14 4.75
N HIS A 94 6.10 1.35 5.75
CA HIS A 94 7.23 0.42 5.60
C HIS A 94 6.96 -0.67 4.57
N LEU A 95 5.75 -1.24 4.58
CA LEU A 95 5.31 -2.23 3.59
C LEU A 95 5.17 -1.61 2.19
N PHE A 96 4.75 -0.34 2.10
CA PHE A 96 4.45 0.30 0.82
C PHE A 96 5.57 0.18 -0.22
N LEU A 97 6.82 0.45 0.15
CA LEU A 97 7.93 0.45 -0.82
C LEU A 97 8.18 -0.96 -1.39
N VAL A 98 8.08 -1.98 -0.54
CA VAL A 98 8.22 -3.38 -0.91
C VAL A 98 7.04 -3.80 -1.77
N PHE A 99 5.82 -3.47 -1.32
CA PHE A 99 4.57 -3.79 -2.00
C PHE A 99 4.52 -3.19 -3.41
N VAL A 100 4.82 -1.90 -3.56
CA VAL A 100 4.82 -1.24 -4.88
C VAL A 100 5.89 -1.80 -5.81
N THR A 101 6.96 -2.40 -5.26
CA THR A 101 8.00 -3.08 -6.03
C THR A 101 7.56 -4.49 -6.46
N ALA A 102 6.98 -5.27 -5.55
CA ALA A 102 6.59 -6.65 -5.79
C ALA A 102 5.29 -6.76 -6.60
N VAL A 103 4.28 -5.98 -6.26
CA VAL A 103 2.91 -6.15 -6.75
C VAL A 103 2.64 -5.24 -7.93
N ALA A 104 2.21 -5.80 -9.06
CA ALA A 104 1.85 -5.02 -10.24
C ALA A 104 0.44 -4.39 -10.11
N PRO A 105 0.14 -3.29 -10.83
CA PRO A 105 -1.20 -2.70 -10.81
C PRO A 105 -2.30 -3.68 -11.26
N THR A 106 -1.99 -4.62 -12.15
CA THR A 106 -2.91 -5.67 -12.61
C THR A 106 -3.29 -6.63 -11.49
N VAL A 107 -2.34 -6.98 -10.62
CA VAL A 107 -2.58 -7.81 -9.43
C VAL A 107 -3.40 -7.02 -8.40
N CYS A 108 -3.09 -5.73 -8.21
CA CYS A 108 -3.87 -4.86 -7.32
C CYS A 108 -5.36 -4.80 -7.69
N ASN A 109 -5.70 -4.86 -8.97
CA ASN A 109 -7.09 -4.83 -9.42
C ASN A 109 -7.91 -6.05 -9.00
N ARG A 110 -7.23 -7.13 -8.61
CA ARG A 110 -7.82 -8.41 -8.23
C ARG A 110 -7.78 -8.65 -6.71
N LEU A 111 -7.04 -7.83 -5.97
CA LEU A 111 -7.03 -7.86 -4.51
C LEU A 111 -8.34 -7.33 -3.96
N LYS A 112 -8.93 -8.08 -3.01
CA LYS A 112 -10.02 -7.60 -2.17
C LYS A 112 -9.44 -6.75 -1.04
N ASP A 113 -10.26 -5.87 -0.46
CA ASP A 113 -9.86 -5.07 0.69
C ASP A 113 -9.39 -5.95 1.85
N SER A 114 -10.04 -7.11 2.08
CA SER A 114 -9.61 -8.12 3.05
C SER A 114 -8.18 -8.60 2.82
N ASN A 115 -7.81 -8.89 1.57
CA ASN A 115 -6.47 -9.37 1.22
C ASN A 115 -5.42 -8.29 1.50
N VAL A 116 -5.74 -7.03 1.22
CA VAL A 116 -4.85 -5.90 1.53
C VAL A 116 -4.69 -5.75 3.04
N GLN A 117 -5.77 -5.87 3.81
CA GLN A 117 -5.71 -5.80 5.28
C GLN A 117 -4.91 -6.95 5.88
N SER A 118 -5.09 -8.19 5.42
CA SER A 118 -4.28 -9.33 5.86
C SER A 118 -2.79 -9.09 5.57
N LEU A 119 -2.45 -8.63 4.36
CA LEU A 119 -1.06 -8.28 4.04
C LEU A 119 -0.49 -7.19 4.94
N ILE A 120 -1.29 -6.19 5.33
CA ILE A 120 -0.86 -5.16 6.28
C ILE A 120 -0.61 -5.77 7.65
N GLN A 121 -1.56 -6.54 8.18
CA GLN A 121 -1.49 -7.16 9.51
C GLN A 121 -0.28 -8.09 9.65
N ASP A 122 -0.04 -8.94 8.64
CA ASP A 122 1.09 -9.87 8.60
C ASP A 122 2.45 -9.14 8.68
N ASN A 123 2.51 -7.89 8.23
CA ASN A 123 3.74 -7.09 8.15
C ASN A 123 3.77 -5.92 9.16
N GLU A 124 2.74 -5.78 10.00
CA GLU A 124 2.68 -4.77 11.06
C GLU A 124 3.31 -5.30 12.35
N ALA A 125 3.13 -6.60 12.63
CA ALA A 125 3.70 -7.28 13.80
C ALA A 125 5.24 -7.29 13.78
N GLU A 126 5.82 -7.43 12.59
CA GLU A 126 7.25 -7.26 12.35
C GLU A 126 7.45 -5.92 11.65
N LEU A 127 7.81 -4.86 12.40
CA LEU A 127 8.17 -3.58 11.81
C LEU A 127 9.24 -3.80 10.73
N LEU A 128 8.82 -3.79 9.46
CA LEU A 128 9.69 -4.04 8.30
C LEU A 128 10.76 -2.95 8.24
N ARG A 129 11.90 -3.24 8.87
CA ARG A 129 13.10 -2.40 8.80
C ARG A 129 13.83 -2.72 7.51
N LEU A 130 13.78 -1.78 6.57
CA LEU A 130 14.48 -1.89 5.30
C LEU A 130 15.89 -1.27 5.45
N GLY A 131 16.93 -2.06 5.20
CA GLY A 131 18.33 -1.65 5.26
C GLY A 131 18.78 -0.75 4.09
N LEU A 132 17.98 0.25 3.71
CA LEU A 132 18.22 1.07 2.51
C LEU A 132 19.42 2.02 2.68
N ASN A 133 20.29 2.08 1.66
CA ASN A 133 21.47 2.94 1.67
C ASN A 133 21.26 4.28 0.98
N VAL A 134 22.32 5.10 0.98
CA VAL A 134 22.34 6.45 0.37
C VAL A 134 21.93 6.41 -1.11
N GLY A 135 22.31 5.39 -1.87
CA GLY A 135 21.94 5.25 -3.28
C GLY A 135 20.45 4.94 -3.52
N ALA A 136 19.75 4.37 -2.54
CA ALA A 136 18.29 4.23 -2.54
C ALA A 136 17.62 5.57 -2.18
N LYS A 137 18.16 6.28 -1.18
CA LYS A 137 17.72 7.62 -0.78
C LYS A 137 17.75 8.61 -1.95
N GLU A 138 18.88 8.69 -2.65
CA GLU A 138 19.06 9.52 -3.85
C GLU A 138 18.08 9.17 -4.96
N PHE A 139 17.86 7.87 -5.19
CA PHE A 139 16.92 7.39 -6.20
C PHE A 139 15.49 7.84 -5.89
N LEU A 140 15.01 7.66 -4.66
CA LEU A 140 13.66 8.07 -4.28
C LEU A 140 13.47 9.59 -4.39
N ASN A 141 14.46 10.37 -3.94
CA ASN A 141 14.44 11.84 -4.09
C ASN A 141 14.40 12.27 -5.55
N SER A 142 15.19 11.63 -6.42
CA SER A 142 15.17 11.91 -7.86
C SER A 142 13.78 11.66 -8.47
N VAL A 143 13.13 10.55 -8.12
CA VAL A 143 11.78 10.22 -8.61
C VAL A 143 10.73 11.20 -8.05
N ALA A 144 10.86 11.59 -6.79
CA ALA A 144 9.93 12.53 -6.16
C ALA A 144 10.00 13.94 -6.76
N THR A 145 11.21 14.40 -7.07
CA THR A 145 11.43 15.67 -7.78
C THR A 145 10.85 15.62 -9.19
N GLU A 146 11.14 14.57 -9.96
CA GLU A 146 10.58 14.39 -11.30
C GLU A 146 9.05 14.33 -11.28
N GLY A 147 8.48 13.57 -10.35
CA GLY A 147 7.05 13.39 -10.20
C GLY A 147 6.31 14.56 -9.57
N LYS A 148 7.04 15.62 -9.16
CA LYS A 148 6.53 16.80 -8.45
C LYS A 148 5.77 16.44 -7.17
N PHE A 149 6.26 15.44 -6.43
CA PHE A 149 5.70 15.00 -5.15
C PHE A 149 6.72 14.99 -4.01
N ALA A 150 7.89 15.62 -4.19
CA ALA A 150 8.90 15.75 -3.13
C ALA A 150 8.37 16.45 -1.86
N ASN A 151 7.37 17.33 -1.99
CA ASN A 151 6.72 18.02 -0.88
C ASN A 151 5.36 17.39 -0.50
N ASP A 152 5.01 16.23 -1.06
CA ASP A 152 3.77 15.52 -0.68
C ASP A 152 3.93 14.95 0.73
N GLN A 153 2.96 15.23 1.61
CA GLN A 153 3.03 14.81 3.01
C GLN A 153 3.20 13.30 3.17
N ARG A 154 2.57 12.49 2.30
CA ARG A 154 2.68 11.03 2.35
C ARG A 154 4.07 10.57 1.94
N TYR A 155 4.68 11.26 0.96
CA TYR A 155 6.06 10.99 0.57
C TYR A 155 7.02 11.36 1.70
N LEU A 156 6.85 12.50 2.36
CA LEU A 156 7.69 12.92 3.48
C LEU A 156 7.62 11.94 4.66
N ILE A 157 6.41 11.49 5.03
CA ILE A 157 6.22 10.46 6.07
C ILE A 157 6.95 9.17 5.68
N LEU A 158 6.71 8.65 4.47
CA LEU A 158 7.40 7.47 3.96
C LEU A 158 8.92 7.64 4.01
N PHE A 159 9.43 8.75 3.50
CA PHE A 159 10.85 9.00 3.38
C PHE A 159 11.55 9.08 4.74
N ASN A 160 10.92 9.75 5.71
CA ASN A 160 11.47 9.85 7.07
C ASN A 160 11.46 8.50 7.80
N LEU A 161 10.44 7.67 7.58
CA LEU A 161 10.39 6.31 8.13
C LEU A 161 11.45 5.38 7.50
N LEU A 162 11.75 5.56 6.22
CA LEU A 162 12.77 4.79 5.51
C LEU A 162 14.20 5.25 5.83
N PHE A 163 14.40 6.52 6.17
CA PHE A 163 15.73 7.11 6.42
C PHE A 163 15.72 8.00 7.68
N PRO A 164 15.59 7.41 8.88
CA PRO A 164 15.47 8.16 10.13
C PRO A 164 16.70 9.03 10.46
N GLU A 165 17.87 8.69 9.94
CA GLU A 165 19.14 9.41 10.19
C GLU A 165 19.21 10.81 9.52
N GLY A 166 18.21 11.21 8.72
CA GLY A 166 18.21 12.47 7.97
C GLY A 166 17.74 13.72 8.71
N LEU A 167 17.20 13.60 9.92
CA LEU A 167 16.51 14.72 10.60
C LEU A 167 17.44 15.71 11.35
N GLN A 168 18.75 15.51 11.36
CA GLN A 168 19.66 16.43 12.06
C GLN A 168 20.13 17.63 11.22
N SER A 169 19.79 17.75 9.93
CA SER A 169 20.32 18.85 9.09
C SER A 169 19.32 19.64 8.25
N GLN A 170 18.01 19.37 8.33
CA GLN A 170 17.01 20.22 7.67
C GLN A 170 15.92 20.63 8.66
N GLY A 171 15.98 21.90 9.08
CA GLY A 171 15.04 22.55 9.98
C GLY A 171 13.64 22.75 9.38
N PHE A 172 12.94 21.66 9.09
CA PHE A 172 11.49 21.68 8.89
C PHE A 172 10.80 21.12 10.14
N GLY A 173 10.00 21.96 10.78
CA GLY A 173 9.35 21.71 12.06
C GLY A 173 8.39 20.52 12.01
N LEU A 174 8.84 19.37 12.51
CA LEU A 174 8.06 18.15 12.71
C LEU A 174 7.49 18.06 14.14
N LYS A 175 7.07 19.18 14.73
CA LYS A 175 6.48 19.20 16.08
C LYS A 175 5.02 18.77 16.14
N GLU A 176 4.37 18.43 15.02
CA GLU A 176 2.91 18.31 14.97
C GLU A 176 2.35 16.93 14.56
N LEU A 177 3.19 15.91 14.30
CA LEU A 177 2.70 14.58 13.89
C LEU A 177 2.76 13.49 14.96
N THR A 178 3.43 13.72 16.09
CA THR A 178 3.49 12.72 17.16
C THR A 178 2.19 12.61 17.97
N ASN A 179 1.32 13.63 17.93
CA ASN A 179 0.07 13.62 18.72
C ASN A 179 -1.10 12.86 18.08
N THR A 180 -1.04 12.52 16.79
CA THR A 180 -2.19 11.90 16.09
C THR A 180 -2.14 10.37 16.16
N GLN A 181 -0.95 9.78 16.18
CA GLN A 181 -0.81 8.32 16.20
C GLN A 181 -1.11 7.72 17.60
N GLU A 182 -0.82 8.45 18.68
CA GLU A 182 -1.22 8.03 20.05
C GLU A 182 -2.73 8.15 20.32
N ARG A 183 -3.42 9.10 19.69
CA ARG A 183 -4.88 9.28 19.87
C ARG A 183 -5.73 8.19 19.20
N VAL A 184 -5.24 7.59 18.11
CA VAL A 184 -5.97 6.51 17.42
C VAL A 184 -5.80 5.16 18.14
N LEU A 185 -4.66 4.93 18.80
CA LEU A 185 -4.42 3.71 19.58
C LEU A 185 -5.14 3.74 20.94
N THR A 186 -5.31 4.90 21.57
CA THR A 186 -6.06 5.01 22.84
C THR A 186 -7.58 4.98 22.66
N ALA A 187 -8.12 5.43 21.51
CA ALA A 187 -9.55 5.37 21.24
C ALA A 187 -10.09 3.95 21.01
N ARG A 188 -9.25 3.00 20.56
CA ARG A 188 -9.66 1.59 20.38
C ARG A 188 -9.59 0.74 21.66
N ALA A 189 -8.86 1.19 22.68
CA ALA A 189 -8.72 0.44 23.94
C ALA A 189 -9.88 0.68 24.93
N GLN A 190 -10.64 1.77 24.78
CA GLN A 190 -11.73 2.12 25.72
C GLN A 190 -13.10 1.53 25.37
N ASP A 191 -13.30 1.02 24.15
CA ASP A 191 -14.62 0.52 23.70
C ASP A 191 -14.82 -0.99 23.91
N CYS A 192 -13.80 -1.72 24.39
CA CYS A 192 -13.93 -3.15 24.73
C CYS A 192 -14.13 -3.43 26.23
N SER A 193 -14.09 -2.43 27.11
CA SER A 193 -14.23 -2.62 28.58
C SER A 193 -15.65 -2.35 29.11
N LYS A 194 -16.66 -2.17 28.24
CA LYS A 194 -18.04 -1.83 28.65
C LYS A 194 -19.09 -2.85 28.18
N VAL A 195 -18.75 -4.13 28.17
CA VAL A 195 -19.75 -5.21 28.02
C VAL A 195 -19.42 -6.38 28.94
N GLN A 196 -19.33 -6.16 30.25
CA GLN A 196 -19.53 -7.22 31.26
C GLN A 196 -19.84 -6.57 32.61
N LEU A 197 -21.12 -6.54 33.01
CA LEU A 197 -21.59 -6.62 34.41
C LEU A 197 -23.09 -6.31 34.45
N SER A 198 -23.91 -7.33 34.21
CA SER A 198 -25.30 -7.39 34.71
C SER A 198 -25.89 -8.77 34.48
N THR A 199 -25.49 -9.74 35.30
CA THR A 199 -26.39 -10.83 35.70
C THR A 199 -25.89 -11.50 36.97
N THR A 200 -26.82 -11.92 37.82
CA THR A 200 -26.71 -12.53 39.17
C THR A 200 -26.51 -11.49 40.30
N THR A 201 -27.38 -11.37 41.31
CA THR A 201 -27.94 -12.43 42.18
C THR A 201 -29.24 -12.00 42.90
N SER A 202 -30.06 -13.01 43.19
CA SER A 202 -31.36 -13.07 43.87
C SER A 202 -31.43 -12.47 45.28
N VAL A 203 -32.64 -12.05 45.68
CA VAL A 203 -33.45 -12.71 46.74
C VAL A 203 -34.89 -12.74 46.27
#